data_AF-K5ZIU4-F1
#
_entry.id   AF-K5ZIU4-F1
#
_cell.length_a   1.000
_cell.length_b   1.000
_cell.length_c   1.000
_cell.angle_alpha   90.00
_cell.angle_beta   90.00
_cell.angle_gamma   90.00
#
_symmetry.space_group_name_H-M   'P 1'
#
loop_
_entity.id
_entity.type
_entity.pdbx_description
1 polymer ?
#
loop_
_entity_poly.entity_id
_entity_poly.type
_entity_poly.pdbx_seq_one_letter_code
_entity_poly.pdbx_strand_id
1 'polypeptide(L)'
;METIDMTQIPAQLRTLDELIRQHAEGHDLPRHVPHLRLADALARGDDPLRLIEYFRDLDRKVENLEDLFAACADPDEEELEAFRVEEGIAVYLVPDGQWAVFTK
;
A
#
# COMPACT_ATOMS: atom_id res chain seq x y z
N MET A 1 -17.99 12.86 -24.32
CA MET A 1 -17.64 11.77 -23.40
C MET A 1 -16.14 11.75 -23.37
N GLU A 2 -15.56 12.49 -22.43
CA GLU A 2 -14.11 12.49 -22.22
C GLU A 2 -13.76 11.16 -21.57
N THR A 3 -13.07 10.31 -22.32
CA THR A 3 -12.36 9.15 -21.78
C THR A 3 -11.31 9.72 -20.86
N ILE A 4 -11.54 9.65 -19.55
CA ILE A 4 -10.54 10.02 -18.56
C ILE A 4 -9.44 8.97 -18.71
N ASP A 5 -8.34 9.34 -19.35
CA ASP A 5 -7.13 8.54 -19.41
C ASP A 5 -6.53 8.55 -18.00
N MET A 6 -6.92 7.57 -17.18
CA MET A 6 -6.47 7.43 -15.78
C MET A 6 -5.02 6.92 -15.67
N THR A 7 -4.32 6.78 -16.80
CA THR A 7 -2.99 6.15 -16.87
C THR A 7 -1.82 7.10 -16.63
N GLN A 8 -2.04 8.40 -16.45
CA GLN A 8 -0.93 9.35 -16.24
C GLN A 8 -1.25 10.40 -15.18
N ILE A 9 -1.45 9.99 -13.94
CA ILE A 9 -1.29 10.92 -12.81
C ILE A 9 0.24 11.02 -12.59
N PRO A 10 0.87 12.20 -12.77
CA PRO A 10 2.27 12.37 -12.38
C PRO A 10 2.42 11.96 -10.92
N ALA A 11 3.57 11.42 -10.52
CA ALA A 11 3.89 10.99 -9.15
C ALA A 11 3.87 12.16 -8.14
N GLN A 12 2.72 12.82 -8.01
CA GLN A 12 2.39 13.75 -6.95
C GLN A 12 2.20 12.89 -5.71
N LEU A 13 2.96 13.19 -4.67
CA LEU A 13 2.66 12.68 -3.33
C LEU A 13 1.17 12.93 -3.07
N ARG A 14 0.39 11.86 -3.04
CA ARG A 14 -1.00 11.93 -2.58
C ARG A 14 -0.97 11.86 -1.07
N THR A 15 -1.85 12.60 -0.39
CA THR A 15 -2.03 12.39 1.04
C THR A 15 -2.76 11.08 1.30
N LEU A 16 -2.47 10.44 2.43
CA LEU A 16 -3.16 9.21 2.83
C LEU A 16 -4.69 9.40 2.91
N ASP A 17 -5.15 10.55 3.43
CA ASP A 17 -6.58 10.88 3.52
C ASP A 17 -7.25 10.97 2.13
N GLU A 18 -6.59 11.55 1.13
CA GLU A 18 -7.10 11.57 -0.25
C GLU A 18 -7.23 10.15 -0.81
N LEU A 19 -6.21 9.30 -0.62
CA LEU A 19 -6.21 7.92 -1.10
C LEU A 19 -7.32 7.09 -0.44
N ILE A 20 -7.46 7.21 0.88
CA ILE A 20 -8.51 6.52 1.63
C ILE A 20 -9.89 6.95 1.12
N ARG A 21 -10.13 8.26 0.94
CA ARG A 21 -11.42 8.76 0.44
C ARG A 21 -11.72 8.28 -0.98
N GLN A 22 -10.71 8.16 -1.83
CA GLN A 22 -10.85 7.66 -3.19
C GLN A 22 -11.26 6.17 -3.20
N HIS A 23 -10.69 5.34 -2.32
CA HIS A 23 -11.01 3.91 -2.28
C HIS A 23 -12.23 3.58 -1.40
N ALA A 24 -12.73 4.55 -0.64
CA ALA A 24 -13.91 4.40 0.22
C ALA A 24 -15.25 4.58 -0.54
N GLU A 25 -15.30 4.47 -1.87
CA GLU A 25 -16.54 4.62 -2.67
C GLU A 25 -17.64 3.62 -2.24
N GLY A 26 -18.43 4.01 -1.24
CA GLY A 26 -19.54 3.22 -0.69
C GLY A 26 -19.24 2.48 0.62
N HIS A 27 -18.03 2.61 1.18
CA HIS A 27 -17.62 1.95 2.43
C HIS A 27 -17.29 2.96 3.54
N ASP A 28 -17.44 2.54 4.80
CA ASP A 28 -16.97 3.32 5.95
C ASP A 28 -15.46 3.56 5.87
N LEU A 29 -15.02 4.77 6.21
CA LEU A 29 -13.59 5.08 6.30
C LEU A 29 -12.91 4.17 7.34
N PRO A 30 -11.69 3.67 7.07
CA PRO A 30 -10.93 2.90 8.03
C PRO A 30 -10.73 3.73 9.31
N ARG A 31 -11.17 3.17 10.45
CA ARG A 31 -11.11 3.85 11.75
C ARG A 31 -9.68 4.06 12.23
N HIS A 32 -8.77 3.21 11.79
CA HIS A 32 -7.35 3.25 12.12
C HIS A 32 -6.56 2.71 10.94
N VAL A 33 -5.54 3.46 10.51
CA VAL A 33 -4.52 2.98 9.60
C VAL A 33 -3.24 2.78 10.42
N PRO A 34 -2.72 1.55 10.53
CA PRO A 34 -1.45 1.29 11.21
C PRO A 34 -0.29 1.94 10.45
N HIS A 35 0.58 2.64 11.18
CA HIS A 35 1.87 3.15 10.69
C HIS A 35 2.97 2.26 11.27
N LEU A 36 3.69 1.58 10.39
CA LEU A 36 4.66 0.55 10.72
C LEU A 36 6.01 0.95 10.19
N ARG A 37 7.07 0.79 10.99
CA ARG A 37 8.43 0.90 10.45
C ARG A 37 8.77 -0.37 9.73
N LEU A 38 9.19 -0.27 8.47
CA LEU A 38 9.56 -1.44 7.68
C LEU A 38 10.66 -2.26 8.37
N ALA A 39 11.64 -1.58 8.99
CA ALA A 39 12.70 -2.26 9.73
C ALA A 39 12.17 -3.10 10.91
N ASP A 40 11.16 -2.62 11.63
CA ASP A 40 10.55 -3.35 12.74
C ASP A 40 9.67 -4.50 12.22
N ALA A 41 8.91 -4.28 11.14
CA ALA A 41 8.14 -5.33 10.47
C ALA A 41 9.04 -6.47 9.98
N LEU A 42 10.19 -6.15 9.37
CA LEU A 42 11.16 -7.14 8.90
C LEU A 42 11.89 -7.87 10.04
N ALA A 43 12.29 -7.15 11.10
CA ALA A 43 13.09 -7.72 12.18
C ALA A 43 12.25 -8.48 13.22
N ARG A 44 11.03 -8.02 13.50
CA ARG A 44 10.19 -8.53 14.60
C ARG A 44 8.93 -9.23 14.10
N GLY A 45 8.61 -9.14 12.82
CA GLY A 45 7.31 -9.56 12.30
C GLY A 45 6.17 -8.66 12.76
N ASP A 46 6.46 -7.39 13.06
CA ASP A 46 5.46 -6.39 13.46
C ASP A 46 4.68 -5.91 12.22
N ASP A 47 3.92 -6.85 11.64
CA ASP A 47 3.11 -6.66 10.45
C ASP A 47 1.68 -7.17 10.73
N PRO A 48 0.78 -6.31 11.22
CA PRO A 48 -0.59 -6.69 11.56
C PRO A 48 -1.40 -7.17 10.36
N LEU A 49 -1.01 -6.84 9.12
CA LEU A 49 -1.68 -7.28 7.89
C LEU A 49 -0.94 -8.43 7.20
N ARG A 50 0.16 -8.93 7.79
CA ARG A 50 1.03 -9.98 7.27
C ARG A 50 1.53 -9.73 5.83
N LEU A 51 1.70 -8.47 5.44
CA LEU A 51 2.11 -8.08 4.08
C LEU A 51 3.54 -8.55 3.75
N ILE A 52 4.48 -8.42 4.70
CA ILE A 52 5.85 -8.92 4.53
C ILE A 52 5.87 -10.45 4.36
N GLU A 53 5.02 -11.18 5.07
CA GLU A 53 4.91 -12.64 4.90
C GLU A 53 4.26 -12.99 3.56
N TYR A 54 3.21 -12.27 3.16
CA TYR A 54 2.57 -12.42 1.86
C TYR A 54 3.57 -12.32 0.70
N PHE A 55 4.38 -11.26 0.65
CA PHE A 55 5.40 -11.13 -0.39
C PHE A 55 6.47 -12.22 -0.32
N ARG A 56 6.82 -12.68 0.90
CA ARG A 56 7.76 -13.78 1.07
C ARG A 56 7.21 -15.10 0.52
N ASP A 57 5.94 -15.40 0.71
CA ASP A 57 5.27 -16.59 0.15
C ASP A 57 5.22 -16.54 -1.40
N LEU A 58 5.20 -15.34 -1.98
CA LEU A 58 5.31 -15.11 -3.44
C LEU A 58 6.76 -15.10 -3.97
N ASP A 59 7.75 -15.50 -3.16
CA ASP A 59 9.20 -15.43 -3.47
C ASP A 59 9.69 -13.99 -3.81
N ARG A 60 8.94 -12.97 -3.37
CA ARG A 60 9.29 -11.55 -3.54
C ARG A 60 9.99 -11.05 -2.28
N LYS A 61 11.24 -10.61 -2.45
CA LYS A 61 12.05 -10.10 -1.34
C LYS A 61 11.83 -8.60 -1.15
N VAL A 62 11.25 -8.23 -0.01
CA VAL A 62 11.10 -6.84 0.43
C VAL A 62 12.19 -6.52 1.45
N GLU A 63 13.19 -5.71 1.09
CA GLU A 63 14.26 -5.26 2.00
C GLU A 63 14.14 -3.77 2.34
N ASN A 64 13.50 -3.00 1.46
CA ASN A 64 13.30 -1.58 1.61
C ASN A 64 11.92 -1.13 1.08
N LEU A 65 11.57 0.14 1.28
CA LEU A 65 10.28 0.69 0.85
C LEU A 65 10.10 0.70 -0.68
N GLU A 66 11.18 0.81 -1.44
CA GLU A 66 11.11 0.75 -2.91
C GLU A 66 10.84 -0.68 -3.38
N ASP A 67 11.43 -1.69 -2.73
CA ASP A 67 11.12 -3.09 -3.01
C ASP A 67 9.64 -3.39 -2.71
N LEU A 68 9.12 -2.88 -1.58
CA LEU A 68 7.70 -3.01 -1.23
C LEU A 68 6.81 -2.39 -2.32
N PHE A 69 7.12 -1.15 -2.72
CA PHE A 69 6.37 -0.46 -3.75
C PHE A 69 6.44 -1.18 -5.11
N ALA A 70 7.61 -1.70 -5.47
CA ALA A 70 7.80 -2.47 -6.70
C ALA A 70 7.05 -3.81 -6.66
N ALA A 71 7.02 -4.49 -5.51
CA ALA A 71 6.31 -5.75 -5.33
C ALA A 71 4.79 -5.59 -5.47
N CYS A 72 4.24 -4.47 -5.00
CA CYS A 72 2.83 -4.11 -5.21
C CYS A 72 2.52 -3.63 -6.63
N ALA A 73 3.52 -3.19 -7.38
CA ALA A 73 3.35 -2.70 -8.76
C ALA A 73 3.49 -3.81 -9.82
N ASP A 74 3.61 -5.05 -9.37
CA ASP A 74 3.71 -6.20 -10.25
C ASP A 74 2.35 -6.46 -10.94
N PRO A 75 2.32 -6.75 -12.25
CA PRO A 75 1.06 -6.92 -12.97
C PRO A 75 0.28 -8.18 -12.58
N ASP A 76 0.92 -9.17 -11.95
CA ASP A 76 0.26 -10.35 -11.40
C ASP A 76 -0.24 -10.12 -9.96
N GLU A 77 0.05 -8.96 -9.36
CA GLU A 77 -0.48 -8.55 -8.06
C GLU A 77 -1.86 -7.88 -8.23
N GLU A 78 -2.91 -8.59 -7.83
CA GLU A 78 -4.30 -8.08 -7.89
C GLU A 78 -4.88 -7.80 -6.49
N GLU A 79 -4.22 -8.25 -5.42
CA GLU A 79 -4.76 -8.17 -4.06
C GLU A 79 -4.28 -6.92 -3.31
N LEU A 80 -3.17 -6.34 -3.75
CA LEU A 80 -2.49 -5.22 -3.08
C LEU A 80 -2.22 -4.06 -4.02
N GLU A 81 -2.50 -2.85 -3.56
CA GLU A 81 -2.11 -1.61 -4.24
C GLU A 81 -1.19 -0.80 -3.34
N ALA A 82 -0.13 -0.20 -3.89
CA ALA A 82 0.76 0.68 -3.14
C ALA A 82 0.80 2.09 -3.71
N PHE A 83 0.90 3.06 -2.80
CA PHE A 83 0.92 4.48 -3.09
C PHE A 83 2.03 5.18 -2.30
N ARG A 84 2.74 6.09 -2.96
CA ARG A 84 3.72 6.96 -2.28
C ARG A 84 3.01 8.09 -1.54
N VAL A 85 3.25 8.19 -0.24
CA VAL A 85 2.73 9.22 0.67
C VAL A 85 3.89 9.95 1.36
N GLU A 86 3.63 11.05 2.07
CA GLU A 86 4.68 11.84 2.74
C GLU A 86 5.44 11.01 3.79
N GLU A 87 4.71 10.18 4.52
CA GLU A 87 5.25 9.33 5.57
C GLU A 87 6.03 8.11 5.06
N GLY A 88 5.83 7.70 3.81
CA GLY A 88 6.41 6.48 3.23
C GLY A 88 5.56 5.85 2.12
N ILE A 89 5.23 4.57 2.28
CA ILE A 89 4.42 3.80 1.33
C ILE A 89 3.12 3.36 2.01
N ALA A 90 1.99 3.82 1.49
CA ALA A 90 0.69 3.31 1.87
C ALA A 90 0.37 2.08 1.02
N VAL A 91 0.00 0.98 1.67
CA VAL A 91 -0.45 -0.26 1.02
C VAL A 91 -1.93 -0.44 1.34
N TYR A 92 -2.72 -0.69 0.31
CA TYR A 92 -4.14 -0.97 0.35
C TYR A 92 -4.37 -2.44 0.00
N LEU A 93 -5.11 -3.15 0.86
CA LEU A 93 -5.56 -4.51 0.62
C LEU A 93 -6.93 -4.40 -0.03
N VAL A 94 -7.00 -4.71 -1.33
CA VAL A 94 -8.22 -4.66 -2.14
C VAL A 94 -9.34 -5.55 -1.58
N PRO A 95 -9.11 -6.83 -1.19
CA PRO A 95 -10.20 -7.71 -0.76
C PRO A 95 -10.82 -7.33 0.58
N ASP A 96 -10.02 -6.82 1.53
CA ASP A 96 -10.46 -6.50 2.89
C ASP A 96 -10.72 -5.00 3.12
N GLY A 97 -10.37 -4.15 2.16
CA GLY A 97 -10.48 -2.69 2.27
C GLY A 97 -9.56 -2.09 3.36
N GLN A 98 -8.49 -2.80 3.71
CA GLN A 98 -7.59 -2.42 4.79
C GLN A 98 -6.42 -1.59 4.28
N TRP A 99 -5.89 -0.73 5.14
CA TRP A 99 -4.74 0.12 4.82
C TRP A 99 -3.62 -0.13 5.82
N ALA A 100 -2.37 -0.02 5.38
CA ALA A 100 -1.20 0.11 6.25
C ALA A 100 -0.21 1.10 5.63
N VAL A 101 0.52 1.82 6.47
CA VAL A 101 1.59 2.72 6.01
C VAL A 101 2.93 2.20 6.51
N PHE A 102 3.83 1.89 5.58
CA PHE A 102 5.21 1.55 5.88
C PHE A 102 6.08 2.78 5.81
N THR A 103 6.71 3.11 6.92
CA THR A 103 7.69 4.19 7.04
C THR A 103 9.11 3.60 7.05
N LYS A 104 10.10 4.48 6.86
CA LYS A 104 11.52 4.13 7.03
C LYS A 104 11.82 3.70 8.46
#